data_AF-F3YAA8-F1
#
_entry.id   AF-F3YAA8-F1
#
_cell.length_a   1.000
_cell.length_b   1.000
_cell.length_c   1.000
_cell.angle_alpha   90.00
_cell.angle_beta   90.00
_cell.angle_gamma   90.00
#
_symmetry.space_group_name_H-M   'P 1'
#
loop_
_entity.id
_entity.type
_entity.pdbx_description
1 polymer ?
#
loop_
_entity_poly.entity_id
_entity_poly.type
_entity_poly.pdbx_seq_one_letter_code
_entity_poly.pdbx_strand_id
1 'polypeptide(L)'
;MTFTTEARAKAETIWLECQHHPFIKKLQNGSLEMDIFRYYLIQDYHYLIVFNEILLHAAELTNEAANKKLFLDNAEGLKNTEIAFRKNFFKESMITENEVKQVPIAPATYHYITHLSS
;
A
#
# COMPACT_ATOMS: atom_id res chain seq x y z
N MET A 1 7.14 -11.08 26.71
CA MET A 1 7.13 -10.88 25.24
C MET A 1 5.73 -10.48 24.84
N THR A 2 5.57 -9.44 24.01
CA THR A 2 4.27 -9.07 23.45
C THR A 2 3.99 -9.90 22.19
N PHE A 3 2.72 -9.99 21.79
CA PHE A 3 2.34 -10.61 20.52
C PHE A 3 3.10 -10.01 19.32
N THR A 4 3.28 -8.69 19.30
CA THR A 4 4.02 -7.99 18.23
C THR A 4 5.48 -8.42 18.14
N THR A 5 6.14 -8.70 19.28
CA THR A 5 7.51 -9.26 19.28
C THR A 5 7.55 -10.65 18.67
N GLU A 6 6.58 -11.51 19.03
CA GLU A 6 6.51 -12.88 18.49
C GLU A 6 6.22 -12.89 16.99
N ALA A 7 5.23 -12.10 16.54
CA ALA A 7 4.90 -11.97 15.13
C ALA A 7 6.09 -11.46 14.31
N ARG A 8 6.81 -10.45 14.82
CA ARG A 8 8.01 -9.92 14.15
C ARG A 8 9.12 -10.97 14.04
N ALA A 9 9.34 -11.77 15.10
CA ALA A 9 10.35 -12.84 15.08
C ALA A 9 9.99 -13.93 14.06
N LYS A 10 8.72 -14.31 13.96
CA LYS A 10 8.24 -15.30 12.97
C LYS A 10 8.41 -14.81 11.53
N ALA A 11 8.32 -13.50 11.29
CA ALA A 11 8.46 -12.90 9.97
C ALA A 11 9.90 -12.45 9.62
N GLU A 12 10.89 -12.67 10.50
CA GLU A 12 12.23 -12.08 10.38
C GLU A 12 12.90 -12.31 9.03
N THR A 13 12.90 -13.56 8.56
CA THR A 13 13.55 -13.92 7.30
C THR A 13 12.96 -13.15 6.12
N ILE A 14 11.63 -13.20 5.96
CA ILE A 14 10.93 -12.51 4.86
C ILE A 14 11.09 -10.99 4.98
N TRP A 15 11.02 -10.45 6.20
CA TRP A 15 11.21 -9.02 6.45
C TRP A 15 12.60 -8.54 5.97
N LEU A 16 13.65 -9.29 6.28
CA LEU A 16 15.00 -8.98 5.83
C LEU A 16 15.15 -9.16 4.32
N GLU A 17 14.52 -10.17 3.71
CA GLU A 17 14.53 -10.37 2.26
C GLU A 17 13.87 -9.20 1.51
N CYS A 18 12.75 -8.67 2.02
CA CYS A 18 12.10 -7.49 1.44
C CYS A 18 13.04 -6.28 1.34
N GLN A 19 13.91 -6.07 2.34
CA GLN A 19 14.89 -4.97 2.33
C GLN A 19 16.01 -5.16 1.29
N HIS A 20 16.25 -6.40 0.88
CA HIS A 20 17.27 -6.77 -0.10
C HIS A 20 16.69 -7.00 -1.50
N HIS A 21 15.38 -6.88 -1.67
CA HIS A 21 14.72 -7.09 -2.95
C HIS A 21 15.27 -6.13 -4.03
N PRO A 22 15.54 -6.60 -5.27
CA PRO A 22 16.11 -5.78 -6.33
C PRO A 22 15.33 -4.49 -6.59
N PHE A 23 14.00 -4.51 -6.45
CA PHE A 23 13.16 -3.31 -6.56
C PHE A 23 13.60 -2.21 -5.58
N ILE A 24 13.76 -2.56 -4.29
CA ILE A 24 14.15 -1.60 -3.25
C ILE A 24 15.57 -1.08 -3.48
N LYS A 25 16.51 -1.97 -3.84
CA LYS A 25 17.90 -1.56 -4.13
C LYS A 25 17.99 -0.62 -5.32
N LYS A 26 17.27 -0.93 -6.40
CA LYS A 26 17.22 -0.08 -7.61
C LYS A 26 16.49 1.24 -7.36
N LEU A 27 15.45 1.24 -6.53
CA LEU A 27 14.76 2.47 -6.13
C LEU A 27 15.70 3.39 -5.32
N GLN A 28 16.41 2.83 -4.34
CA GLN A 28 17.34 3.59 -3.49
C GLN A 28 18.50 4.24 -4.26
N ASN A 29 19.03 3.57 -5.28
CA ASN A 29 20.16 4.07 -6.05
C ASN A 29 19.76 4.79 -7.35
N GLY A 30 18.45 4.96 -7.60
CA GLY A 30 17.93 5.67 -8.77
C GLY A 30 18.05 4.93 -10.11
N SER A 31 18.38 3.62 -10.11
CA SER A 31 18.51 2.81 -11.33
C SER A 31 17.26 2.01 -11.69
N LEU A 32 16.15 2.20 -10.96
CA LEU A 32 14.90 1.52 -11.26
C LEU A 32 14.32 2.02 -12.59
N GLU A 33 14.02 1.09 -13.49
CA GLU A 33 13.37 1.41 -14.76
C GLU A 33 11.99 2.04 -14.52
N MET A 34 11.70 3.10 -15.26
CA MET A 34 10.48 3.88 -15.08
C MET A 34 9.21 3.03 -15.27
N ASP A 35 9.21 2.11 -16.23
CA ASP A 35 8.05 1.24 -16.49
C ASP A 35 7.76 0.28 -15.33
N ILE A 36 8.81 -0.24 -14.67
CA ILE A 36 8.67 -1.08 -13.47
C ILE A 36 8.09 -0.25 -12.32
N PHE A 37 8.57 0.98 -12.16
CA PHE A 37 8.07 1.88 -11.13
C PHE A 37 6.61 2.30 -11.37
N ARG A 38 6.26 2.63 -12.62
CA ARG A 38 4.88 2.94 -13.04
C ARG A 38 3.94 1.77 -12.78
N TYR A 39 4.35 0.56 -13.14
CA TYR A 39 3.58 -0.65 -12.85
C TYR A 39 3.35 -0.84 -11.34
N TYR A 40 4.40 -0.68 -10.53
CA TYR A 40 4.30 -0.74 -9.07
C TYR A 40 3.29 0.27 -8.53
N LEU A 41 3.34 1.52 -8.99
CA LEU A 41 2.40 2.57 -8.54
C LEU A 41 0.95 2.24 -8.86
N ILE A 42 0.67 1.63 -10.01
CA ILE A 42 -0.69 1.22 -10.37
C ILE A 42 -1.17 0.07 -9.47
N GLN A 43 -0.30 -0.87 -9.12
CA GLN A 43 -0.67 -1.95 -8.20
C GLN A 43 -0.84 -1.46 -6.75
N ASP A 44 0.05 -0.57 -6.28
CA ASP A 44 -0.04 0.07 -4.96
C ASP A 44 -1.31 0.91 -4.83
N TYR A 45 -1.74 1.56 -5.92
CA TYR A 45 -3.03 2.25 -5.99
C TYR A 45 -4.21 1.32 -5.65
N HIS A 46 -4.28 0.14 -6.27
CA HIS A 46 -5.34 -0.82 -5.97
C HIS A 46 -5.28 -1.32 -4.52
N TYR A 47 -4.08 -1.52 -3.98
CA TYR A 47 -3.89 -1.89 -2.58
C TYR A 47 -4.42 -0.81 -1.62
N LEU A 48 -4.08 0.47 -1.88
CA LEU A 48 -4.45 1.58 -0.99
C LEU A 48 -5.97 1.82 -0.93
N ILE A 49 -6.70 1.58 -2.01
CA ILE A 49 -8.18 1.65 -2.00
C ILE A 49 -8.75 0.68 -0.96
N VAL A 50 -8.37 -0.60 -1.03
CA VAL A 50 -8.89 -1.63 -0.11
C VAL A 50 -8.37 -1.41 1.30
N PHE A 51 -7.10 -1.01 1.45
CA PHE A 51 -6.54 -0.71 2.76
C PHE A 51 -7.27 0.44 3.46
N ASN A 52 -7.71 1.45 2.72
CA ASN A 52 -8.55 2.52 3.26
C ASN A 52 -9.92 2.01 3.77
N GLU A 53 -10.55 1.08 3.04
CA GLU A 53 -11.80 0.43 3.49
C GLU A 53 -11.61 -0.36 4.79
N ILE A 54 -10.47 -1.05 4.93
CA ILE A 54 -10.11 -1.79 6.15
C ILE A 54 -9.97 -0.84 7.35
N LEU A 55 -9.35 0.33 7.16
CA LEU A 55 -9.25 1.33 8.23
C LEU A 55 -10.62 1.85 8.67
N LEU A 56 -11.51 2.12 7.70
CA LEU A 56 -12.89 2.53 8.01
C LEU A 56 -13.63 1.43 8.78
N HIS A 57 -13.49 0.19 8.36
CA HIS A 57 -14.10 -0.94 9.07
C HIS A 57 -13.53 -1.14 10.48
N ALA A 58 -12.21 -1.00 10.66
CA ALA A 58 -11.59 -1.04 11.99
C ALA A 58 -12.11 0.08 12.92
N ALA A 59 -12.42 1.25 12.37
CA ALA A 59 -13.03 2.36 13.11
C ALA A 59 -14.47 2.06 13.57
N GLU A 60 -15.19 1.19 12.86
CA GLU A 60 -16.53 0.72 13.23
C GLU A 60 -16.47 -0.38 14.30
N LEU A 61 -15.48 -1.26 14.24
CA LEU A 61 -15.32 -2.39 15.16
C LEU A 61 -14.77 -2.01 16.54
N THR A 62 -14.02 -0.91 16.63
CA THR A 62 -13.39 -0.49 17.90
C THR A 62 -14.38 0.22 18.84
N ASN A 63 -14.33 -0.13 20.13
CA ASN A 63 -15.06 0.58 21.19
C ASN A 63 -14.26 1.75 21.79
N GLU A 64 -12.96 1.82 21.53
CA GLU A 64 -12.07 2.85 22.06
C GLU A 64 -12.09 4.11 21.19
N ALA A 65 -12.49 5.25 21.76
CA ALA A 65 -12.63 6.51 21.03
C ALA A 65 -11.30 7.00 20.43
N ALA A 66 -10.17 6.82 21.14
CA ALA A 66 -8.84 7.18 20.64
C ALA A 66 -8.46 6.35 19.41
N ASN A 67 -8.72 5.05 19.42
CA ASN A 67 -8.45 4.17 18.28
C ASN A 67 -9.37 4.48 17.10
N LYS A 68 -10.65 4.76 17.37
CA LYS A 68 -11.60 5.18 16.32
C LYS A 68 -11.11 6.43 15.62
N LYS A 69 -10.69 7.44 16.38
CA LYS A 69 -10.13 8.68 15.81
C LYS A 69 -8.88 8.36 14.98
N LEU A 70 -7.96 7.55 15.50
CA LEU A 70 -6.74 7.17 14.79
C LEU A 70 -7.03 6.51 13.44
N PHE A 71 -7.97 5.56 13.38
CA PHE A 71 -8.34 4.89 12.14
C PHE A 71 -8.98 5.86 11.12
N LEU A 72 -9.89 6.73 11.58
CA LEU A 72 -10.53 7.73 10.72
C LEU A 72 -9.52 8.75 10.18
N ASP A 73 -8.62 9.26 11.03
CA ASP A 73 -7.57 10.19 10.63
C ASP A 73 -6.64 9.55 9.58
N ASN A 74 -6.28 8.27 9.76
CA ASN A 74 -5.45 7.55 8.79
C ASN A 74 -6.18 7.31 7.46
N ALA A 75 -7.48 6.96 7.49
CA ALA A 75 -8.28 6.80 6.28
C ALA A 75 -8.39 8.12 5.51
N GLU A 76 -8.66 9.22 6.21
CA GLU A 76 -8.69 10.55 5.60
C GLU A 76 -7.31 10.95 5.05
N GLY A 77 -6.25 10.68 5.80
CA GLY A 77 -4.87 10.91 5.37
C GLY A 77 -4.52 10.14 4.11
N LEU A 78 -4.92 8.87 3.99
CA LEU A 78 -4.72 8.07 2.78
C LEU A 78 -5.48 8.64 1.60
N LYS A 79 -6.74 9.01 1.76
CA LYS A 79 -7.55 9.63 0.68
C LYS A 79 -6.94 10.93 0.18
N ASN A 80 -6.49 11.78 1.11
CA ASN A 80 -5.85 13.06 0.77
C ASN A 80 -4.48 12.85 0.12
N THR A 81 -3.72 11.86 0.60
CA THR A 81 -2.45 11.45 0.00
C THR A 81 -2.67 10.87 -1.39
N GLU A 82 -3.66 10.02 -1.61
CA GLU A 82 -4.01 9.45 -2.92
C GLU A 82 -4.32 10.57 -3.93
N ILE A 83 -5.08 11.60 -3.51
CA ILE A 83 -5.38 12.77 -4.35
C ILE A 83 -4.11 13.57 -4.66
N ALA A 84 -3.25 13.82 -3.67
CA ALA A 84 -2.01 14.58 -3.85
C ALA A 84 -0.96 13.80 -4.68
N PHE A 85 -0.82 12.51 -4.40
CA PHE A 85 0.15 11.60 -5.01
C PHE A 85 -0.25 11.26 -6.45
N ARG A 86 -1.54 10.99 -6.72
CA ARG A 86 -2.03 10.86 -8.12
C ARG A 86 -1.80 12.15 -8.90
N LYS A 87 -2.10 13.32 -8.35
CA LYS A 87 -1.99 14.56 -9.11
C LYS A 87 -0.57 14.93 -9.49
N ASN A 88 0.39 14.73 -8.58
CA ASN A 88 1.77 15.12 -8.84
C ASN A 88 2.55 14.00 -9.51
N PHE A 89 2.48 12.78 -8.97
CA PHE A 89 3.33 11.68 -9.45
C PHE A 89 2.84 11.06 -10.74
N PHE A 90 1.52 10.89 -10.94
CA PHE A 90 1.03 10.40 -12.24
C PHE A 90 1.26 11.43 -13.34
N LYS A 91 1.21 12.72 -13.01
CA LYS A 91 1.54 13.79 -13.95
C LYS A 91 3.03 13.76 -14.32
N GLU A 92 3.93 13.69 -13.34
CA GLU A 92 5.38 13.62 -13.57
C GLU A 92 5.80 12.33 -14.28
N SER A 93 5.13 11.22 -13.97
CA SER A 93 5.43 9.93 -14.58
C SER A 93 4.72 9.73 -15.92
N MET A 94 3.79 10.61 -16.32
CA MET A 94 2.89 10.46 -17.48
C MET A 94 1.97 9.23 -17.41
N ILE A 95 1.48 8.86 -16.22
CA ILE A 95 0.49 7.78 -16.05
C ILE A 95 -0.90 8.38 -16.29
N THR A 96 -1.68 7.77 -17.19
CA THR A 96 -3.03 8.26 -17.50
C THR A 96 -4.10 7.50 -16.72
N GLU A 97 -5.27 8.10 -16.51
CA GLU A 97 -6.40 7.37 -15.90
C GLU A 97 -6.84 6.17 -16.75
N ASN A 98 -6.69 6.25 -18.07
CA ASN A 98 -7.02 5.15 -18.96
C ASN A 98 -6.06 3.98 -18.75
N GLU A 99 -4.77 4.25 -18.56
CA GLU A 99 -3.77 3.23 -18.28
C GLU A 99 -4.05 2.51 -16.96
N VAL A 100 -4.38 3.25 -15.89
CA VAL A 100 -4.76 2.66 -14.59
C VAL A 100 -5.96 1.71 -14.73
N LYS A 101 -6.93 2.06 -15.58
CA LYS A 101 -8.10 1.21 -15.85
C LYS A 101 -7.77 -0.02 -16.69
N GLN A 102 -6.73 0.03 -17.52
CA GLN A 102 -6.35 -1.04 -18.44
C GLN A 102 -5.38 -2.05 -17.83
N VAL A 103 -4.54 -1.63 -16.88
CA VAL A 103 -3.64 -2.55 -16.18
C VAL A 103 -4.46 -3.43 -15.23
N PRO A 104 -4.46 -4.76 -15.40
CA PRO A 104 -5.20 -5.64 -14.51
C PRO A 104 -4.54 -5.67 -13.12
N ILE A 105 -5.36 -5.93 -12.10
CA ILE A 105 -4.86 -6.21 -10.75
C ILE A 105 -4.00 -7.47 -10.83
N ALA A 106 -2.74 -7.36 -10.40
CA ALA A 106 -1.83 -8.49 -10.39
C ALA A 106 -2.30 -9.57 -9.41
N PRO A 107 -2.03 -10.86 -9.65
CA PRO A 107 -2.38 -11.92 -8.72
C PRO A 107 -1.87 -11.68 -7.29
N ALA A 108 -0.64 -11.19 -7.15
CA ALA A 108 -0.07 -10.86 -5.83
C ALA A 108 -0.88 -9.77 -5.10
N THR A 109 -1.22 -8.68 -5.80
CA THR A 109 -2.07 -7.61 -5.27
C THR A 109 -3.44 -8.15 -4.89
N TYR A 110 -4.07 -8.93 -5.77
CA TYR A 110 -5.39 -9.51 -5.55
C TYR A 110 -5.42 -10.44 -4.33
N HIS A 111 -4.46 -11.37 -4.23
CA HIS A 111 -4.37 -12.29 -3.09
C HIS A 111 -4.12 -11.54 -1.78
N TYR A 112 -3.34 -10.48 -1.81
CA TYR A 112 -3.07 -9.71 -0.61
C TYR A 112 -4.29 -8.92 -0.13
N ILE A 113 -4.93 -8.14 -1.02
CA ILE A 113 -6.10 -7.34 -0.63
C ILE A 113 -7.28 -8.22 -0.20
N THR A 114 -7.48 -9.37 -0.84
CA THR A 114 -8.55 -10.30 -0.46
C THR A 114 -8.29 -11.01 0.87
N HIS A 115 -7.03 -11.31 1.19
CA HIS A 115 -6.67 -11.86 2.50
C HIS A 115 -6.85 -10.84 3.62
N LEU A 116 -6.61 -9.54 3.34
CA LEU A 116 -6.76 -8.49 4.33
C LEU A 116 -8.23 -8.09 4.57
N SER A 117 -9.10 -8.24 3.56
CA SER A 117 -10.51 -7.86 3.65
C SER A 117 -11.47 -9.03 3.94
N SER A 118 -10.95 -10.26 4.09
CA SER A 118 -11.71 -11.44 4.50
C SER A 118 -11.93 -11.51 6.01
#